data_AF-A0A525IDW1-F1
#
_entry.id   AF-A0A525IDW1-F1
#
_cell.length_a   1.000
_cell.length_b   1.000
_cell.length_c   1.000
_cell.angle_alpha   90.00
_cell.angle_beta   90.00
_cell.angle_gamma   90.00
#
_symmetry.space_group_name_H-M   'P 1'
#
loop_
_entity.id
_entity.type
_entity.pdbx_description
1 polymer ?
#
loop_
_entity_poly.entity_id
_entity_poly.type
_entity_poly.pdbx_seq_one_letter_code
_entity_poly.pdbx_strand_id
1 'polypeptide(L)'
;MPDSPPRPRSRSRAQRLARQRERADEDVRLMNLLASGIGTAELAARDGISPRRMRDRIAAMLARREAEPPASFAPLQGARLGDALKVAYAAMMDGDLKALDRVLKIMRELERFQAHRPPEPPALTPPPAPALLAAPAAPRALPAPDEDRATEDGAASS
;
A
#
# COMPACT_ATOMS: atom_id res chain seq x y z
N MET A 1 56.56 17.76 30.28
CA MET A 1 55.41 16.85 30.45
C MET A 1 54.23 17.68 30.94
N PRO A 2 53.29 18.11 30.09
CA PRO A 2 52.02 18.65 30.58
C PRO A 2 51.04 17.49 30.81
N ASP A 3 50.64 17.35 32.06
CA ASP A 3 49.57 16.47 32.53
C ASP A 3 48.24 16.93 31.92
N SER A 4 47.58 16.06 31.16
CA SER A 4 46.29 16.36 30.52
C SER A 4 45.16 15.97 31.46
N PRO A 5 44.19 16.86 31.76
CA PRO A 5 43.09 16.52 32.64
C PRO A 5 42.19 15.44 32.02
N PRO A 6 41.65 14.51 32.83
CA PRO A 6 40.82 13.42 32.32
C PRO A 6 39.55 13.95 31.67
N ARG A 7 39.37 13.68 30.38
CA ARG A 7 38.14 14.00 29.64
C ARG A 7 36.94 13.27 30.29
N PRO A 8 35.80 13.93 30.52
CA PRO A 8 34.63 13.29 31.12
C PRO A 8 34.13 12.17 30.20
N ARG A 9 34.20 10.94 30.72
CA ARG A 9 33.81 9.72 30.04
C ARG A 9 32.34 9.79 29.59
N SER A 10 32.11 9.33 28.37
CA SER A 10 30.81 9.10 27.77
C SER A 10 29.83 8.45 28.75
N ARG A 11 28.83 9.21 29.22
CA ARG A 11 27.56 8.61 29.65
C ARG A 11 27.06 7.85 28.43
N SER A 12 27.11 6.52 28.52
CA SER A 12 27.26 5.64 27.37
C SER A 12 26.11 5.78 26.38
N ARG A 13 26.42 5.71 25.08
CA ARG A 13 25.42 5.62 24.00
C ARG A 13 24.32 4.61 24.33
N ALA A 14 24.65 3.53 25.05
CA ALA A 14 23.72 2.53 25.56
C ALA A 14 22.67 3.12 26.53
N GLN A 15 23.04 3.96 27.49
CA GLN A 15 22.09 4.60 28.40
C GLN A 15 21.13 5.55 27.65
N ARG A 16 21.63 6.25 26.64
CA ARG A 16 20.79 7.12 25.79
C ARG A 16 19.77 6.30 24.99
N LEU A 17 20.21 5.20 24.40
CA LEU A 17 19.33 4.28 23.66
C LEU A 17 18.30 3.61 24.57
N ALA A 18 18.69 3.19 25.78
CA ALA A 18 17.78 2.60 26.75
C ALA A 18 16.66 3.60 27.12
N ARG A 19 17.02 4.83 27.48
CA ARG A 19 16.04 5.90 27.76
C ARG A 19 15.16 6.25 26.56
N GLN A 20 15.70 6.14 25.35
CA GLN A 20 14.92 6.40 24.14
C GLN A 20 13.90 5.28 23.89
N ARG A 21 14.26 4.02 24.16
CA ARG A 21 13.34 2.88 24.09
C ARG A 21 12.24 2.97 25.14
N GLU A 22 12.61 3.24 26.40
CA GLU A 22 11.63 3.44 27.48
C GLU A 22 10.60 4.51 27.12
N ARG A 23 11.07 5.65 26.58
CA ARG A 23 10.18 6.72 26.11
C ARG A 23 9.30 6.28 24.95
N ALA A 24 9.84 5.52 23.99
CA ALA A 24 9.07 5.00 22.87
C ALA A 24 7.97 4.03 23.34
N ASP A 25 8.27 3.19 24.34
CA ASP A 25 7.31 2.24 24.90
C ASP A 25 6.20 2.97 25.67
N GLU A 26 6.55 4.01 26.44
CA GLU A 26 5.57 4.89 27.09
C GLU A 26 4.66 5.57 26.07
N ASP A 27 5.25 6.05 24.98
CA ASP A 27 4.54 6.74 23.91
C ASP A 27 3.57 5.79 23.17
N VAL A 28 3.97 4.53 22.94
CA VAL A 28 3.07 3.50 22.39
C VAL A 28 1.92 3.20 23.34
N ARG A 29 2.19 3.04 24.64
CA ARG A 29 1.15 2.81 25.65
C ARG A 29 0.14 3.95 25.67
N LEU A 30 0.59 5.20 25.66
CA LEU A 30 -0.29 6.36 25.67
C LEU A 30 -1.18 6.42 24.42
N MET A 31 -0.63 6.12 23.24
CA MET A 31 -1.41 6.09 21.99
C MET A 31 -2.45 4.97 21.98
N ASN A 32 -2.13 3.79 22.54
CA ASN A 32 -3.10 2.69 22.63
C ASN A 32 -4.29 3.04 23.54
N LEU A 33 -4.02 3.75 24.65
CA LEU A 33 -5.08 4.22 25.55
C LEU A 33 -6.00 5.26 24.87
N LEU A 34 -5.43 6.16 24.06
CA LEU A 34 -6.21 7.08 23.24
C LEU A 34 -7.06 6.33 22.19
N ALA A 35 -6.46 5.33 21.53
CA ALA A 35 -7.15 4.51 20.52
C ALA A 35 -8.28 3.66 21.13
N SER A 36 -8.19 3.26 22.40
CA SER A 36 -9.28 2.61 23.13
C SER A 36 -10.37 3.57 23.63
N GLY A 37 -10.28 4.86 23.30
CA GLY A 37 -11.30 5.87 23.62
C GLY A 37 -11.10 6.62 24.94
N ILE A 38 -9.96 6.45 25.61
CA ILE A 38 -9.68 7.20 26.85
C ILE A 38 -9.43 8.67 26.50
N GLY A 39 -10.14 9.57 27.18
CA GLY A 39 -10.06 11.00 26.94
C GLY A 39 -8.73 11.61 27.39
N THR A 40 -8.31 12.69 26.72
CA THR A 40 -7.06 13.41 27.07
C THR A 40 -7.06 13.97 28.50
N ALA A 41 -8.21 14.38 29.02
CA ALA A 41 -8.34 14.89 30.39
C ALA A 41 -8.16 13.78 31.43
N GLU A 42 -8.66 12.58 31.14
CA GLU A 42 -8.54 11.41 32.01
C GLU A 42 -7.09 10.91 32.06
N LEU A 43 -6.42 10.87 30.91
CA LEU A 43 -4.99 10.57 30.83
C LEU A 43 -4.14 11.61 31.57
N ALA A 44 -4.51 12.90 31.48
CA ALA A 44 -3.83 13.96 32.20
C ALA A 44 -3.95 13.79 33.73
N ALA A 45 -5.14 13.44 34.22
CA ALA A 45 -5.38 13.13 35.62
C ALA A 45 -4.57 11.92 36.09
N ARG A 46 -4.53 10.85 35.28
CA ARG A 46 -3.75 9.63 35.55
C ARG A 46 -2.25 9.90 35.64
N ASP A 47 -1.72 10.74 34.76
CA ASP A 47 -0.28 11.05 34.68
C ASP A 47 0.13 12.25 35.57
N GLY A 48 -0.81 12.87 36.28
CA GLY A 48 -0.54 14.02 37.16
C GLY A 48 -0.10 15.28 36.42
N ILE A 49 -0.48 15.44 35.14
CA ILE A 49 -0.14 16.62 34.32
C ILE A 49 -1.39 17.41 33.94
N SER A 50 -1.21 18.66 33.52
CA SER A 50 -2.34 19.45 33.06
C SER A 50 -2.90 18.91 31.73
N PRO A 51 -4.21 19.03 31.47
CA PRO A 51 -4.81 18.61 30.20
C PRO A 51 -4.18 19.28 28.97
N ARG A 52 -3.75 20.53 29.11
CA ARG A 52 -3.01 21.24 28.06
C ARG A 52 -1.67 20.56 27.77
N ARG A 53 -0.89 20.25 28.80
CA ARG A 53 0.41 19.58 28.65
C ARG A 53 0.26 18.17 28.07
N MET A 54 -0.82 17.45 28.41
CA MET A 54 -1.14 16.16 27.80
C MET A 54 -1.44 16.30 26.30
N ARG A 55 -2.24 17.29 25.91
CA ARG A 55 -2.50 17.59 24.49
C ARG A 55 -1.22 17.97 23.74
N ASP A 56 -0.36 18.80 24.32
CA ASP A 56 0.91 19.19 23.71
C ASP A 56 1.85 17.97 23.54
N ARG A 57 1.88 17.06 24.53
CA ARG A 57 2.63 15.79 24.45
C ARG A 57 2.12 14.95 23.29
N ILE A 58 0.81 14.74 23.19
CA ILE A 58 0.17 13.96 22.12
C ILE A 58 0.46 14.58 20.75
N ALA A 59 0.31 15.90 20.61
CA ALA A 59 0.62 16.61 19.38
C ALA A 59 2.08 16.42 18.96
N ALA A 60 3.02 16.52 19.92
CA ALA A 60 4.44 16.29 19.66
C ALA A 60 4.74 14.83 19.28
N MET A 61 3.98 13.86 19.79
CA MET A 61 4.13 12.45 19.41
C MET A 61 3.58 12.18 18.01
N LEU A 62 2.43 12.76 17.67
CA LEU A 62 1.84 12.65 16.33
C LEU A 62 2.71 13.35 15.28
N ALA A 63 3.26 14.52 15.59
CA ALA A 63 4.19 15.22 14.71
C ALA A 63 5.47 14.42 14.46
N ARG A 64 6.06 13.80 15.50
CA ARG A 64 7.21 12.90 15.35
C ARG A 64 6.89 11.64 14.58
N ARG A 65 5.62 11.22 14.61
CA ARG A 65 5.18 10.03 13.91
C ARG A 65 5.08 10.22 12.43
N GLU A 66 4.99 11.46 11.90
CA GLU A 66 4.82 11.83 10.48
C GLU A 66 4.56 10.57 9.65
N ALA A 67 3.34 10.03 9.86
CA ALA A 67 3.06 8.61 9.72
C ALA A 67 3.52 8.19 8.34
N GLU A 68 4.43 7.20 8.26
CA GLU A 68 4.66 6.50 7.02
C GLU A 68 3.27 6.14 6.50
N PRO A 69 2.85 6.74 5.35
CA PRO A 69 1.50 6.55 4.87
C PRO A 69 1.26 5.05 4.77
N PRO A 70 0.05 4.54 5.09
CA PRO A 70 -0.25 3.13 4.89
C PRO A 70 0.29 2.69 3.53
N ALA A 71 0.86 1.50 3.42
CA ALA A 71 1.48 1.06 2.15
C ALA A 71 0.51 1.16 0.94
N SER A 72 -0.81 1.16 1.20
CA SER A 72 -1.88 1.37 0.23
C SER A 72 -2.15 2.84 -0.16
N PHE A 73 -1.61 3.81 0.55
CA PHE A 73 -1.89 5.24 0.33
C PHE A 73 -1.35 5.73 -1.01
N ALA A 74 -0.08 5.46 -1.33
CA ALA A 74 0.51 5.83 -2.61
C ALA A 74 -0.23 5.21 -3.82
N PRO A 75 -0.52 3.89 -3.86
CA PRO A 75 -1.28 3.30 -4.97
C PRO A 75 -2.72 3.81 -5.03
N LEU A 76 -3.39 4.05 -3.89
CA LEU A 76 -4.74 4.64 -3.87
C LEU A 76 -4.76 6.07 -4.43
N GLN A 77 -3.77 6.89 -4.07
CA GLN A 77 -3.64 8.25 -4.60
C GLN A 77 -3.32 8.24 -6.10
N GLY A 78 -2.48 7.31 -6.55
CA GLY A 78 -2.22 7.08 -7.98
C GLY A 78 -3.50 6.72 -8.75
N ALA A 79 -4.33 5.82 -8.22
CA ALA A 79 -5.60 5.43 -8.84
C ALA A 79 -6.57 6.63 -8.96
N ARG A 80 -6.72 7.41 -7.88
CA ARG A 80 -7.59 8.60 -7.88
C ARG A 80 -7.13 9.67 -8.87
N LEU A 81 -5.82 9.90 -8.96
CA LEU A 81 -5.26 10.83 -9.95
C LEU A 81 -5.44 10.30 -11.37
N GLY A 82 -5.31 8.99 -11.58
CA GLY A 82 -5.62 8.35 -12.87
C GLY A 82 -7.07 8.55 -13.30
N ASP A 83 -8.03 8.44 -12.38
CA ASP A 83 -9.45 8.70 -12.69
C ASP A 83 -9.72 10.19 -12.96
N ALA A 84 -9.12 11.10 -12.18
CA ALA A 84 -9.21 12.53 -12.44
C ALA A 84 -8.61 12.92 -13.81
N LEU A 85 -7.52 12.25 -14.21
CA LEU A 85 -6.88 12.45 -15.51
C LEU A 85 -7.82 12.08 -16.66
N LYS A 86 -8.54 10.95 -16.57
CA LYS A 86 -9.55 10.54 -17.57
C LYS A 86 -10.64 11.60 -17.74
N VAL A 87 -11.16 12.12 -16.62
CA VAL A 87 -12.20 13.17 -16.64
C VAL A 87 -11.66 14.47 -17.26
N ALA A 88 -10.44 14.87 -16.90
CA ALA A 88 -9.81 16.06 -17.47
C ALA A 88 -9.56 15.92 -18.98
N TYR A 89 -9.14 14.74 -19.46
CA TYR A 89 -9.01 14.46 -20.89
C TYR A 89 -10.35 14.53 -21.62
N ALA A 90 -11.42 13.97 -21.05
CA ALA A 90 -12.75 14.06 -21.64
C ALA A 90 -13.19 15.52 -21.79
N ALA A 91 -13.06 16.34 -20.75
CA ALA A 91 -13.39 17.76 -20.80
C ALA A 91 -12.53 18.54 -21.81
N MET A 92 -11.25 18.19 -21.94
CA MET A 92 -10.35 18.79 -22.93
C MET A 92 -10.77 18.44 -24.36
N MET A 93 -11.18 17.19 -24.60
CA MET A 93 -11.70 16.74 -25.89
C MET A 93 -13.03 17.41 -26.27
N ASP A 94 -13.84 17.77 -25.27
CA ASP A 94 -15.07 18.55 -25.45
C ASP A 94 -14.80 20.06 -25.67
N GLY A 95 -13.53 20.47 -25.76
CA GLY A 95 -13.12 21.83 -26.10
C GLY A 95 -12.87 22.76 -24.90
N ASP A 96 -12.92 22.26 -23.66
CA ASP A 96 -12.53 23.05 -22.49
C ASP A 96 -11.00 23.14 -22.38
N LEU A 97 -10.43 24.21 -22.94
CA LEU A 97 -8.99 24.47 -22.87
C LEU A 97 -8.48 24.66 -21.43
N LYS A 98 -9.33 24.99 -20.45
CA LYS A 98 -8.93 25.06 -19.03
C LYS A 98 -8.65 23.67 -18.44
N ALA A 99 -9.15 22.61 -19.08
CA ALA A 99 -8.85 21.24 -18.69
C ALA A 99 -7.38 20.87 -18.96
N LEU A 100 -6.71 21.52 -19.91
CA LEU A 100 -5.28 21.31 -20.17
C LEU A 100 -4.42 21.62 -18.94
N ASP A 101 -4.69 22.73 -18.25
CA ASP A 101 -3.99 23.10 -17.02
C ASP A 101 -4.20 22.05 -15.92
N ARG A 102 -5.39 21.44 -15.88
CA ARG A 102 -5.72 20.37 -14.93
C ARG A 102 -4.98 19.09 -15.26
N VAL A 103 -4.90 18.71 -16.55
CA VAL A 103 -4.11 17.57 -17.03
C VAL A 103 -2.65 17.72 -16.62
N LEU A 104 -2.02 18.87 -16.90
CA LEU A 104 -0.61 19.11 -16.58
C LEU A 104 -0.34 19.06 -15.07
N LYS A 105 -1.26 19.60 -14.27
CA LYS A 105 -1.17 19.54 -12.80
C LYS A 105 -1.30 18.10 -12.27
N ILE A 106 -2.24 17.32 -12.80
CA ILE A 106 -2.45 15.92 -12.41
C ILE A 106 -1.23 15.06 -12.78
N MET A 107 -0.65 15.26 -13.97
CA MET A 107 0.55 14.57 -14.41
C MET A 107 1.76 14.81 -13.48
N ARG A 108 1.97 16.06 -13.04
CA ARG A 108 3.04 16.40 -12.11
C ARG A 108 2.87 15.72 -10.74
N GLU A 109 1.64 15.63 -10.24
CA GLU A 109 1.37 14.92 -8.99
C GLU A 109 1.54 13.40 -9.17
N LEU A 110 1.13 12.83 -10.31
CA LEU A 110 1.38 11.42 -10.62
C LEU A 110 2.87 11.08 -10.64
N GLU A 111 3.69 11.93 -11.24
CA GLU A 111 5.15 11.77 -11.25
C GLU A 111 5.74 11.85 -9.84
N ARG A 112 5.24 12.78 -9.02
CA ARG A 112 5.63 12.89 -7.60
C ARG A 112 5.30 11.63 -6.80
N PHE A 113 4.12 11.04 -6.99
CA PHE A 113 3.75 9.82 -6.28
C PHE A 113 4.52 8.59 -6.80
N GLN A 114 4.87 8.55 -8.08
CA GLN A 114 5.71 7.48 -8.65
C GLN A 114 7.16 7.56 -8.16
N ALA A 115 7.71 8.77 -7.97
CA ALA A 115 9.04 8.98 -7.42
C ALA A 115 9.17 8.50 -5.96
N HIS A 116 8.06 8.40 -5.22
CA HIS A 116 8.00 7.90 -3.85
C HIS A 116 7.56 6.43 -3.75
N ARG A 117 7.39 5.74 -4.89
CA ARG A 117 7.09 4.30 -4.87
C ARG A 117 8.35 3.54 -4.44
N PRO A 118 8.30 2.73 -3.38
CA PRO A 118 9.41 1.85 -3.05
C PRO A 118 9.71 0.94 -4.26
N PRO A 119 10.98 0.62 -4.55
CA PRO A 119 11.32 -0.31 -5.62
C PRO A 119 10.56 -1.60 -5.39
N GLU A 120 9.82 -2.06 -6.41
CA GLU A 120 9.19 -3.37 -6.31
C GLU A 120 10.29 -4.40 -6.02
N PRO A 121 10.07 -5.30 -5.05
CA PRO A 121 10.95 -6.45 -4.92
C PRO A 121 10.98 -7.15 -6.28
N PRO A 122 12.16 -7.58 -6.77
CA PRO A 122 12.25 -8.28 -8.05
C PRO A 122 11.20 -9.39 -8.02
N ALA A 123 10.33 -9.40 -9.04
CA ALA A 123 9.30 -10.42 -9.17
C ALA A 123 9.99 -11.77 -8.98
N LEU A 124 9.73 -12.42 -7.84
CA LEU A 124 10.13 -13.80 -7.61
C LEU A 124 9.52 -14.54 -8.80
N THR A 125 10.36 -14.95 -9.75
CA THR A 125 9.95 -15.84 -10.82
C THR A 125 9.13 -16.93 -10.16
N PRO A 126 7.85 -17.09 -10.51
CA PRO A 126 7.05 -18.12 -9.90
C PRO A 126 7.81 -19.43 -10.09
N PRO A 127 7.98 -20.25 -9.03
CA PRO A 127 8.57 -21.56 -9.21
C PRO A 127 7.80 -22.25 -10.34
N PRO A 128 8.49 -22.94 -11.27
CA PRO A 128 7.80 -23.65 -12.34
C PRO A 128 6.73 -24.51 -11.69
N ALA A 129 5.48 -24.35 -12.14
CA ALA A 129 4.36 -25.10 -11.61
C ALA A 129 4.75 -26.59 -11.59
N PRO A 130 4.50 -27.32 -10.49
CA PRO A 130 4.72 -28.75 -10.50
C PRO A 130 3.90 -29.30 -11.66
N ALA A 131 4.58 -29.96 -12.61
CA ALA A 131 3.94 -30.59 -13.74
C ALA A 131 2.85 -31.51 -13.19
N LEU A 132 1.60 -31.05 -13.27
CA LEU A 132 0.45 -31.88 -12.98
C LEU A 132 0.56 -33.04 -13.95
N LEU A 133 0.84 -34.21 -13.39
CA LEU A 133 0.90 -35.48 -14.08
C LEU A 133 -0.28 -35.52 -15.05
N ALA A 134 0.02 -35.52 -16.35
CA ALA A 134 -0.99 -35.50 -17.39
C ALA A 134 -2.03 -36.59 -17.09
N ALA A 135 -3.28 -36.18 -16.90
CA ALA A 135 -4.39 -37.11 -16.78
C ALA A 135 -4.38 -38.01 -18.04
N PRO A 136 -4.54 -39.34 -17.91
CA PRO A 136 -4.56 -40.20 -19.08
C PRO A 136 -5.71 -39.77 -19.99
N ALA A 137 -5.38 -39.53 -21.27
CA ALA A 137 -6.34 -39.19 -22.30
C ALA A 137 -7.50 -40.21 -22.28
N ALA A 138 -8.73 -39.69 -22.27
CA ALA A 138 -9.94 -40.50 -22.34
C ALA A 138 -9.88 -41.46 -23.54
N PRO A 139 -10.34 -42.73 -23.39
CA PRO A 139 -10.30 -43.69 -24.47
C PRO A 139 -11.21 -43.22 -25.62
N ARG A 140 -10.62 -43.20 -26.81
CA ARG A 140 -11.23 -42.95 -28.11
C ARG A 140 -12.49 -43.81 -28.26
N ALA A 141 -13.65 -43.17 -28.40
CA ALA A 141 -14.90 -43.86 -28.75
C ALA A 141 -14.76 -44.48 -30.15
N LEU A 142 -15.12 -45.76 -30.28
CA LEU A 142 -15.25 -46.47 -31.54
C LEU A 142 -16.46 -45.90 -32.31
N PRO A 143 -16.37 -45.71 -33.64
CA PRO A 143 -17.53 -45.31 -34.44
C PRO A 143 -18.56 -46.45 -34.47
N ALA A 144 -19.83 -46.08 -34.31
CA ALA A 144 -20.97 -46.98 -34.43
C ALA A 144 -21.09 -47.51 -35.87
N PRO A 145 -21.65 -48.73 -36.06
CA PRO A 145 -21.83 -49.31 -37.38
C PRO A 145 -22.92 -48.56 -38.16
N ASP A 146 -22.63 -48.24 -39.43
CA ASP A 146 -23.58 -47.72 -40.40
C ASP A 146 -24.68 -48.76 -40.65
N GLU A 147 -25.91 -48.47 -40.21
CA GLU A 147 -27.08 -49.21 -40.64
C GLU A 147 -27.53 -48.69 -42.01
N ASP A 148 -27.18 -49.49 -43.01
CA ASP A 148 -27.72 -49.51 -44.35
C ASP A 148 -29.25 -49.67 -44.30
N ARG A 149 -30.00 -48.64 -44.73
CA ARG A 149 -31.37 -48.81 -45.20
C ARG A 149 -31.76 -47.76 -46.25
N ALA A 150 -31.71 -48.26 -47.47
CA ALA A 150 -32.34 -47.75 -48.68
C ALA A 150 -33.73 -47.14 -48.49
N THR A 151 -33.98 -46.03 -49.20
CA THR A 151 -35.17 -45.74 -50.03
C THR A 151 -34.87 -44.42 -50.75
N GLU A 152 -34.42 -44.43 -52.01
CA GLU A 152 -35.27 -44.36 -53.23
C GLU A 152 -36.32 -43.23 -53.20
N ASP A 153 -35.98 -42.11 -53.86
CA ASP A 153 -36.78 -41.34 -54.84
C ASP A 153 -35.97 -40.05 -55.12
N GLY A 154 -35.62 -39.63 -56.34
CA GLY A 154 -36.41 -39.58 -57.56
C GLY A 154 -36.64 -38.09 -57.92
N ALA A 155 -35.82 -37.53 -58.83
CA ALA A 155 -36.06 -36.34 -59.69
C ALA A 155 -34.71 -35.78 -60.17
N ALA A 156 -34.26 -35.98 -61.42
CA ALA A 156 -34.70 -35.36 -62.68
C ALA A 156 -34.06 -33.99 -62.98
N SER A 157 -33.66 -33.86 -64.26
CA SER A 157 -33.15 -32.69 -65.00
C SER A 157 -31.68 -32.31 -64.77
N SER A 158 -30.83 -32.13 -65.79
CA SER A 158 -30.97 -32.11 -67.26
C SER A 158 -29.58 -32.24 -67.89
#